data_AF-A0A662HHW5-F1
#
_entry.id   AF-A0A662HHW5-F1
#
_cell.length_a   1.000
_cell.length_b   1.000
_cell.length_c   1.000
_cell.angle_alpha   90.00
_cell.angle_beta   90.00
_cell.angle_gamma   90.00
#
_symmetry.space_group_name_H-M   'P 1'
#
loop_
_entity.id
_entity.type
_entity.pdbx_description
1 polymer ?
#
loop_
_entity_poly.entity_id
_entity_poly.type
_entity_poly.pdbx_seq_one_letter_code
_entity_poly.pdbx_strand_id
1 'polypeptide(L)' 'MTKINRELFNRCIEEACEALEEIREIISMGLNEFMKSRRARFSLRYSIVLLVEALADVAVAILEKDFGVVSES' A
#
# COMPACT_ATOMS: atom_id res chain seq x y z
N MET A 1 -7.26 -8.50 -26.13
CA MET A 1 -6.49 -8.56 -24.86
C MET A 1 -6.15 -7.14 -24.44
N THR A 2 -7.01 -6.51 -23.64
CA THR A 2 -6.78 -5.19 -23.05
C THR A 2 -5.67 -5.33 -22.00
N LYS A 3 -4.60 -4.56 -22.14
CA LYS A 3 -3.48 -4.55 -21.19
C LYS A 3 -4.01 -4.08 -19.83
N ILE A 4 -3.50 -4.62 -18.72
CA ILE A 4 -3.58 -3.94 -17.42
C ILE A 4 -3.18 -2.50 -17.67
N ASN A 5 -3.92 -1.53 -17.12
CA ASN A 5 -3.45 -0.17 -17.15
C ASN A 5 -2.10 -0.12 -16.42
N ARG A 6 -1.03 -0.18 -17.20
CA ARG A 6 0.34 -0.31 -16.71
C ARG A 6 0.72 0.90 -15.84
N GLU A 7 0.10 2.04 -16.12
CA GLU A 7 0.25 3.24 -15.32
C GLU A 7 -0.36 3.08 -13.93
N LEU A 8 -1.59 2.54 -13.84
CA LEU A 8 -2.23 2.24 -12.55
C LEU A 8 -1.40 1.23 -11.75
N PHE A 9 -0.99 0.12 -12.38
CA PHE A 9 -0.17 -0.89 -11.73
C PHE A 9 1.14 -0.32 -11.19
N ASN A 10 1.87 0.44 -12.02
CA ASN A 10 3.14 1.03 -11.59
C ASN A 10 2.92 2.00 -10.41
N ARG A 11 1.87 2.82 -10.47
CA ARG A 11 1.53 3.75 -9.38
C ARG A 11 1.25 3.02 -8.07
N CYS A 12 0.42 1.98 -8.08
CA CYS A 12 0.13 1.21 -6.88
C CYS A 12 1.39 0.53 -6.31
N ILE A 13 2.28 0.03 -7.17
CA ILE A 13 3.55 -0.55 -6.70
C ILE A 13 4.45 0.53 -6.09
N GLU A 14 4.53 1.72 -6.68
CA GLU A 14 5.27 2.85 -6.12
C GLU A 14 4.72 3.26 -4.74
N GLU A 15 3.40 3.43 -4.62
CA GLU A 15 2.72 3.73 -3.34
C GLU A 15 2.97 2.65 -2.28
N ALA A 16 2.91 1.37 -2.65
CA ALA A 16 3.23 0.26 -1.75
C ALA A 16 4.70 0.30 -1.30
N CYS A 17 5.64 0.64 -2.18
CA CYS A 17 7.05 0.77 -1.84
C CYS A 17 7.29 1.94 -0.87
N GLU A 18 6.69 3.10 -1.13
CA GLU A 18 6.77 4.27 -0.25
C GLU A 18 6.21 3.97 1.15
N ALA A 19 5.05 3.33 1.21
CA ALA A 19 4.44 2.92 2.46
C ALA A 19 5.32 1.94 3.25
N LEU A 20 5.93 0.96 2.56
CA LEU A 20 6.84 0.00 3.18
C LEU A 20 8.09 0.66 3.75
N GLU A 21 8.65 1.65 3.05
CA GLU A 21 9.83 2.37 3.52
C GLU A 21 9.53 3.20 4.77
N GLU A 22 8.42 3.95 4.77
CA GLU A 22 7.99 4.70 5.95
C GLU A 22 7.71 3.76 7.14
N ILE A 23 7.08 2.60 6.91
CA ILE A 23 6.89 1.58 7.96
C ILE A 23 8.25 1.11 8.49
N ARG A 24 9.21 0.79 7.61
CA ARG A 24 10.55 0.34 7.98
C ARG A 24 11.27 1.37 8.84
N GLU A 25 11.21 2.64 8.47
CA GLU A 25 11.81 3.73 9.25
C GLU A 25 11.18 3.81 10.65
N ILE A 26 9.83 3.76 10.72
CA ILE A 26 9.12 3.89 11.99
C ILE A 26 9.37 2.69 12.93
N ILE A 27 9.37 1.46 12.42
CA ILE A 27 9.63 0.27 13.27
C ILE A 27 11.08 0.21 13.77
N SER A 28 11.98 0.97 13.14
CA SER A 28 13.37 1.11 13.57
C SER A 28 13.53 2.14 14.70
N MET A 29 12.51 2.94 15.00
CA MET A 29 12.51 3.89 16.12
C MET A 29 12.44 3.17 17.48
N GLY A 30 13.01 3.78 18.52
CA GLY A 30 12.85 3.28 19.88
C GLY A 30 11.40 3.38 20.36
N LEU A 31 10.89 2.39 21.10
CA LEU A 31 9.49 2.35 21.56
C LEU A 31 9.07 3.65 22.29
N ASN A 32 9.89 4.16 23.20
CA ASN A 32 9.60 5.39 23.95
C ASN A 32 9.57 6.64 23.06
N GLU A 33 10.38 6.65 22.00
CA GLU A 33 10.42 7.72 21.01
C GLU A 33 9.14 7.71 20.16
N PHE A 34 8.78 6.54 19.64
CA PHE A 34 7.53 6.33 18.90
C PHE A 34 6.28 6.70 19.73
N MET A 35 6.23 6.26 20.99
CA MET A 35 5.10 6.55 21.88
C MET A 35 4.96 8.04 22.21
N LYS A 36 6.02 8.84 22.07
CA LYS A 36 5.95 10.30 22.24
C LYS A 36 5.71 11.05 20.93
N SER A 37 6.07 10.45 19.79
CA SER A 37 5.87 11.07 18.47
C SER A 37 4.44 10.86 17.95
N ARG A 38 3.61 11.90 18.09
CA ARG A 38 2.28 11.92 17.44
C ARG A 38 2.41 11.72 15.93
N ARG A 39 3.38 12.38 15.29
CA ARG A 39 3.65 12.27 13.85
C ARG A 39 3.90 10.82 13.43
N ALA A 40 4.86 10.13 14.07
CA ALA A 40 5.19 8.75 13.71
C ALA A 40 3.97 7.81 13.87
N ARG A 41 3.17 8.03 14.92
CA ARG A 41 1.93 7.25 15.13
C ARG A 41 0.88 7.47 14.04
N PHE A 42 0.71 8.69 13.53
CA PHE A 42 -0.22 8.94 12.43
C PHE A 42 0.35 8.45 11.10
N SER A 43 1.65 8.66 10.87
CA SER A 43 2.36 8.18 9.69
C SER A 43 2.24 6.67 9.55
N LEU A 44 2.56 5.92 10.62
CA LEU A 44 2.44 4.46 10.62
C LEU A 44 1.03 3.97 10.26
N ARG A 45 -0.01 4.60 10.83
CA ARG A 45 -1.40 4.24 10.53
C ARG A 45 -1.73 4.48 9.06
N TYR A 46 -1.32 5.63 8.53
CA TYR A 46 -1.54 5.98 7.14
C TYR A 46 -0.78 5.03 6.21
N SER A 47 0.50 4.77 6.45
CA SER A 47 1.32 3.87 5.62
C SER A 47 0.77 2.45 5.62
N ILE A 48 0.24 1.94 6.74
CA ILE A 48 -0.42 0.62 6.77
C ILE A 48 -1.64 0.61 5.85
N VAL A 49 -2.48 1.65 5.91
CA VAL A 49 -3.68 1.75 5.04
C VAL A 49 -3.27 1.84 3.58
N LEU A 50 -2.34 2.74 3.23
CA LEU A 50 -1.86 2.94 1.87
C LEU A 50 -1.28 1.64 1.28
N LEU A 51 -0.48 0.91 2.05
CA LEU A 51 0.09 -0.36 1.63
C LEU A 51 -1.00 -1.40 1.30
N VAL A 52 -2.00 -1.52 2.17
CA VAL A 52 -3.09 -2.49 1.98
C VAL A 52 -3.95 -2.11 0.80
N GLU A 53 -4.32 -0.84 0.66
CA GLU A 53 -5.12 -0.32 -0.46
C GLU A 53 -4.41 -0.56 -1.79
N ALA A 54 -3.16 -0.12 -1.92
CA ALA A 54 -2.39 -0.25 -3.15
C ALA A 54 -2.20 -1.72 -3.57
N LEU A 55 -1.94 -2.62 -2.63
CA LEU A 55 -1.80 -4.06 -2.93
C LEU A 55 -3.15 -4.72 -3.23
N ALA A 56 -4.24 -4.28 -2.62
CA ALA A 56 -5.59 -4.75 -2.94
C ALA A 56 -5.98 -4.35 -4.37
N ASP A 57 -5.72 -3.10 -4.76
CA ASP A 57 -5.97 -2.61 -6.12
C ASP A 57 -5.17 -3.40 -7.17
N VAL A 58 -3.91 -3.71 -6.88
CA VAL A 58 -3.08 -4.59 -7.74
C VAL A 58 -3.68 -5.99 -7.83
N ALA A 59 -4.11 -6.57 -6.71
CA ALA A 59 -4.72 -7.90 -6.68
C ALA A 59 -6.02 -7.95 -7.48
N VAL A 60 -6.90 -6.95 -7.31
CA VAL A 60 -8.15 -6.81 -8.08
C VAL A 60 -7.83 -6.67 -9.57
N ALA A 61 -6.89 -5.82 -9.95
CA ALA A 61 -6.51 -5.64 -11.36
C ALA A 61 -5.97 -6.94 -12.01
N ILE A 62 -5.26 -7.77 -11.24
CA ILE A 62 -4.80 -9.10 -11.69
C ILE A 62 -6.00 -10.05 -11.84
N LEU A 63 -6.88 -10.11 -10.83
CA LEU A 63 -8.05 -10.99 -10.81
C LEU A 63 -9.03 -10.68 -11.96
N GLU A 64 -9.33 -9.41 -12.18
CA GLU A 64 -10.22 -8.96 -13.25
C GLU A 64 -9.67 -9.34 -14.62
N LYS A 65 -8.37 -9.17 -14.85
CA LYS A 65 -7.77 -9.43 -16.15
C LYS A 65 -7.46 -10.90 -16.41
N ASP A 66 -6.77 -11.55 -15.49
CA ASP A 66 -6.19 -12.87 -15.72
C ASP A 66 -7.18 -14.00 -15.38
N PHE A 67 -8.20 -13.70 -14.55
CA PHE A 67 -9.18 -14.68 -14.08
C PHE A 67 -10.63 -14.30 -14.39
N GLY A 68 -10.90 -13.10 -14.94
CA GLY A 68 -12.25 -12.63 -15.25
C GLY A 68 -13.15 -12.46 -14.02
N VAL A 69 -12.55 -12.36 -12.83
CA VAL A 69 -13.26 -12.19 -11.56
C VAL A 69 -13.45 -10.70 -11.33
N VAL A 70 -14.69 -10.23 -11.38
CA VAL A 70 -15.05 -8.83 -11.09
C VAL A 70 -15.50 -8.75 -9.64
N SER A 71 -14.98 -7.77 -8.89
CA SER A 71 -15.42 -7.56 -7.52
C SER A 71 -16.90 -7.16 -7.48
N GLU A 72 -17.71 -7.85 -6.67
CA GLU A 72 -19.10 -7.43 -6.42
C GLU A 72 -19.09 -6.06 -5.71
N SER A 73 -19.90 -5.13 -6.23
CA SER A 73 -20.00 -3.74 -5.76
C SER A 73 -20.98 -3.57 -4.61
#